data_AF-A0AAV9D8T8-F1
#
_entry.id   AF-A0AAV9D8T8-F1
#
_cell.length_a   1.000
_cell.length_b   1.000
_cell.length_c   1.000
_cell.angle_alpha   90.00
_cell.angle_beta   90.00
_cell.angle_gamma   90.00
#
_symmetry.space_group_name_H-M   'P 1'
#
loop_
_entity.id
_entity.type
_entity.pdbx_description
1 polymer ?
#
loop_
_entity_poly.entity_id
_entity_poly.type
_entity_poly.pdbx_seq_one_letter_code
_entity_poly.pdbx_strand_id
1 'polypeptide(L)'
;MKGQSIADKHLEEKQYPVIDSASIKKPNVTIIDATYCLADTLDMSKVKGKIVVCMVGGDSPIVFAEEINKAGGVGMILANDVDMAGDLIVDPYMSPATEITYDGGVALYNYINSTKNPTAYITPPKTMLNTKPAPLIAAFSSRGPNYITPEILKPDITAPGVNIIAAYTPEAAPSDDDPTDLRRVNYNIISGTSMSTPHVAGVVGLLKTLYPHWSPAMIQSAIMTTATIKDNTGAPIKNSSLLEANPYDYGSGHIRPNHAMRPGLVYDLTVDDHLNFLCAMNYNSTKIKLFTNKPFTCPKTPLKPYNLNYPSITITYTTTPINVTRTLKNVGPPGTYTVEVKAPKDISVKVEPSMLVFDHCGEEKSFTVSFEYLKGKVVSDDGDVVFGGLTYIVYLGVHKHGKDATSLDHELATDSHYELLGSVLGSKDKAKDAIIYSYNKFINGFSAVLEEEEANAMAENPNVVSVFPDGKARLLLMTHSWDFVGLERGGQVPEDSLWLKSRFGENTIIATLDTGSSFFLYCS
;
A
#
# COMPACT_ATOMS: atom_id res chain seq x y z
N MET A 1 -15.81 22.48 7.29
CA MET A 1 -14.62 21.59 7.30
C MET A 1 -15.11 20.17 7.16
N LYS A 2 -14.33 19.27 6.57
CA LYS A 2 -14.68 17.85 6.48
C LYS A 2 -14.01 17.11 7.64
N GLY A 3 -14.72 16.16 8.22
CA GLY A 3 -14.22 15.29 9.27
C GLY A 3 -14.88 13.92 9.19
N GLN A 4 -14.41 12.98 10.02
CA GLN A 4 -14.93 11.63 10.08
C GLN A 4 -15.35 11.26 11.49
N SER A 5 -16.44 10.50 11.59
CA SER A 5 -17.02 10.06 12.86
C SER A 5 -17.92 8.84 12.64
N ILE A 6 -17.99 8.00 13.66
CA ILE A 6 -18.95 6.91 13.79
C ILE A 6 -19.79 7.03 15.07
N ALA A 7 -19.78 8.20 15.70
CA ALA A 7 -20.55 8.44 16.92
C ALA A 7 -22.06 8.39 16.62
N ASP A 8 -22.79 7.56 17.35
CA ASP A 8 -24.25 7.42 17.21
C ASP A 8 -25.01 8.65 17.74
N LYS A 9 -24.42 9.39 18.68
CA LYS A 9 -25.02 10.60 19.24
C LYS A 9 -24.72 11.80 18.35
N HIS A 10 -25.72 12.66 18.19
CA HIS A 10 -25.62 13.86 17.39
C HIS A 10 -26.04 15.10 18.18
N LEU A 11 -25.48 16.23 17.78
CA LEU A 11 -25.90 17.53 18.28
C LEU A 11 -27.26 17.91 17.69
N GLU A 12 -28.06 18.66 18.46
CA GLU A 12 -29.20 19.38 17.90
C GLU A 12 -28.71 20.37 16.84
N GLU A 13 -29.51 20.61 15.80
CA GLU A 13 -29.15 21.48 14.68
C GLU A 13 -29.09 22.97 15.08
N LYS A 14 -28.07 23.32 15.86
CA LYS A 14 -27.77 24.67 16.35
C LYS A 14 -26.28 24.84 16.59
N GLN A 15 -25.87 26.10 16.73
CA GLN A 15 -24.47 26.46 17.01
C GLN A 15 -24.16 26.31 18.50
N TYR A 16 -23.00 25.75 18.82
CA TYR A 16 -22.48 25.61 20.18
C TYR A 16 -21.15 26.36 20.30
N PRO A 17 -20.85 26.99 21.44
CA PRO A 17 -19.54 27.60 21.66
C PRO A 17 -18.42 26.57 21.51
N VAL A 18 -17.33 26.97 20.86
CA VAL A 18 -16.12 26.16 20.70
C VAL A 18 -15.07 26.64 21.69
N ILE A 19 -14.28 25.72 22.23
CA ILE A 19 -13.16 26.06 23.10
C ILE A 19 -11.92 25.24 22.75
N ASP A 20 -10.81 25.94 22.57
CA ASP A 20 -9.49 25.33 22.43
C ASP A 20 -9.04 24.77 23.78
N SER A 21 -8.62 23.51 23.81
CA SER A 21 -8.15 22.83 25.02
C SER A 21 -6.98 23.57 25.69
N ALA A 22 -6.06 24.13 24.90
CA ALA A 22 -4.93 24.89 25.42
C ALA A 22 -5.36 26.13 26.23
N SER A 23 -6.51 26.74 25.89
CA SER A 23 -7.06 27.91 26.59
C SER A 23 -7.65 27.59 27.98
N ILE A 24 -7.90 26.32 28.27
CA ILE A 24 -8.48 25.84 29.53
C ILE A 24 -7.54 24.94 30.33
N LYS A 25 -6.25 24.95 30.00
CA LYS A 25 -5.20 24.25 30.74
C LYS A 25 -5.22 24.57 32.25
N LYS A 26 -5.02 23.55 33.08
CA LYS A 26 -4.82 23.71 34.53
C LYS A 26 -3.50 24.46 34.87
N PRO A 27 -3.40 25.04 36.08
CA PRO A 27 -2.11 25.53 36.58
C PRO A 27 -1.05 24.41 36.55
N ASN A 28 0.20 24.76 36.24
CA ASN A 28 1.38 23.88 36.25
C ASN A 28 1.43 22.72 35.23
N VAL A 29 0.48 22.63 34.30
CA VAL A 29 0.54 21.69 33.15
C VAL A 29 1.23 22.36 31.94
N THR A 30 1.81 21.61 31.00
CA THR A 30 2.36 22.20 29.76
C THR A 30 1.26 22.51 28.75
N ILE A 31 1.50 23.48 27.87
CA ILE A 31 0.52 23.78 26.80
C ILE A 31 0.33 22.59 25.84
N ILE A 32 1.39 21.80 25.63
CA ILE A 32 1.37 20.63 24.76
C ILE A 32 0.45 19.56 25.34
N ASP A 33 0.59 19.23 26.62
CA ASP A 33 -0.26 18.22 27.28
C ASP A 33 -1.74 18.61 27.25
N ALA A 34 -2.04 19.90 27.44
CA ALA A 34 -3.41 20.39 27.32
C ALA A 34 -3.92 20.37 25.87
N THR A 35 -3.07 20.66 24.89
CA THR A 35 -3.43 20.62 23.47
C THR A 35 -3.85 19.21 23.05
N TYR A 36 -3.11 18.20 23.53
CA TYR A 36 -3.43 16.78 23.35
C TYR A 36 -4.54 16.27 24.28
N CYS A 37 -5.06 17.13 25.15
CA CYS A 37 -6.12 16.75 26.06
C CYS A 37 -5.75 15.54 26.92
N LEU A 38 -4.52 15.46 27.41
CA LEU A 38 -4.11 14.35 28.28
C LEU A 38 -4.91 14.36 29.58
N ALA A 39 -4.99 13.19 30.23
CA ALA A 39 -5.70 13.03 31.47
C ALA A 39 -5.28 14.08 32.53
N ASP A 40 -6.27 14.63 33.23
CA ASP A 40 -6.09 15.63 34.29
C ASP A 40 -5.48 16.99 33.86
N THR A 41 -5.35 17.28 32.56
CA THR A 41 -4.69 18.52 32.08
C THR A 41 -5.61 19.74 31.96
N LEU A 42 -6.93 19.54 31.78
CA LEU A 42 -7.88 20.61 31.50
C LEU A 42 -8.74 20.99 32.72
N ASP A 43 -9.06 22.27 32.84
CA ASP A 43 -10.05 22.80 33.77
C ASP A 43 -11.46 22.48 33.26
N MET A 44 -11.95 21.30 33.65
CA MET A 44 -13.25 20.76 33.26
C MET A 44 -14.43 21.65 33.66
N SER A 45 -14.27 22.61 34.58
CA SER A 45 -15.35 23.56 34.91
C SER A 45 -15.72 24.47 33.72
N LYS A 46 -14.82 24.62 32.75
CA LYS A 46 -14.97 25.52 31.60
C LYS A 46 -15.58 24.88 30.35
N VAL A 47 -15.81 23.56 30.34
CA VAL A 47 -16.25 22.81 29.15
C VAL A 47 -17.77 22.74 28.99
N LYS A 48 -18.52 22.99 30.07
CA LYS A 48 -19.98 22.86 30.09
C LYS A 48 -20.66 23.62 28.94
N GLY A 49 -21.42 22.91 28.12
CA GLY A 49 -22.17 23.44 26.98
C GLY A 49 -21.35 23.72 25.72
N LYS A 50 -20.07 23.31 25.66
CA LYS A 50 -19.14 23.64 24.58
C LYS A 50 -18.65 22.43 23.81
N ILE A 51 -18.20 22.67 22.58
CA ILE A 51 -17.41 21.73 21.79
C ILE A 51 -15.94 21.99 22.11
N VAL A 52 -15.22 20.96 22.56
CA VAL A 52 -13.79 21.06 22.90
C VAL A 52 -12.95 20.65 21.70
N VAL A 53 -11.91 21.41 21.39
CA VAL A 53 -10.95 21.08 20.33
C VAL A 53 -9.67 20.54 20.96
N CYS A 54 -9.26 19.35 20.54
CA CYS A 54 -8.04 18.67 20.94
C CYS A 54 -7.22 18.34 19.70
N MET A 55 -5.91 18.15 19.85
CA MET A 55 -5.08 17.54 18.80
C MET A 55 -4.85 16.06 19.08
N VAL A 56 -4.66 15.27 18.03
CA VAL A 56 -4.21 13.89 18.17
C VAL A 56 -2.88 13.85 18.91
N GLY A 57 -2.80 13.03 19.96
CA GLY A 57 -1.56 12.80 20.71
C GLY A 57 -1.81 12.23 22.11
N GLY A 58 -0.87 11.43 22.59
CA GLY A 58 -0.83 10.93 23.97
C GLY A 58 -1.88 9.88 24.34
N ASP A 59 -2.91 10.27 25.09
CA ASP A 59 -3.91 9.37 25.70
C ASP A 59 -5.00 8.94 24.70
N SER A 60 -5.78 7.92 25.07
CA SER A 60 -6.92 7.46 24.26
C SER A 60 -7.96 8.59 24.09
N PRO A 61 -8.26 9.00 22.84
CA PRO A 61 -9.23 10.06 22.61
C PRO A 61 -10.65 9.67 23.04
N ILE A 62 -10.95 8.36 23.13
CA ILE A 62 -12.24 7.84 23.61
C ILE A 62 -12.46 8.21 25.07
N VAL A 63 -11.47 7.91 25.92
CA VAL A 63 -11.52 8.20 27.35
C VAL A 63 -11.72 9.69 27.57
N PHE A 64 -10.96 10.52 26.85
CA PHE A 64 -11.05 11.96 26.99
C PHE A 64 -12.39 12.55 26.51
N ALA A 65 -12.91 12.05 25.38
CA ALA A 65 -14.24 12.46 24.89
C ALA A 65 -15.34 12.19 25.93
N GLU A 66 -15.21 11.12 26.71
CA GLU A 66 -16.15 10.78 27.78
C GLU A 66 -15.95 11.66 29.02
N GLU A 67 -14.72 12.05 29.37
CA GLU A 67 -14.49 13.04 30.43
C GLU A 67 -15.11 14.41 30.11
N ILE A 68 -14.95 14.89 28.87
CA ILE A 68 -15.62 16.12 28.39
C ILE A 68 -17.12 16.00 28.56
N ASN A 69 -17.69 14.87 28.12
CA ASN A 69 -19.13 14.60 28.18
C ASN A 69 -19.64 14.59 29.64
N LYS A 70 -18.93 13.91 30.56
CA LYS A 70 -19.26 13.90 32.00
C LYS A 70 -19.19 15.28 32.65
N ALA A 71 -18.28 16.14 32.19
CA ALA A 71 -18.19 17.54 32.62
C ALA A 71 -19.24 18.46 31.97
N GLY A 72 -20.12 17.91 31.13
CA GLY A 72 -21.22 18.62 30.47
C GLY A 72 -20.83 19.31 29.17
N GLY A 73 -19.67 19.01 28.59
CA GLY A 73 -19.34 19.37 27.22
C GLY A 73 -20.28 18.66 26.24
N VAL A 74 -20.55 19.30 25.10
CA VAL A 74 -21.54 18.79 24.13
C VAL A 74 -20.90 18.00 23.00
N GLY A 75 -19.59 18.12 22.81
CA GLY A 75 -18.85 17.33 21.83
C GLY A 75 -17.36 17.64 21.77
N MET A 76 -16.67 16.94 20.87
CA MET A 76 -15.22 17.05 20.68
C MET A 76 -14.86 17.16 19.19
N ILE A 77 -13.84 17.95 18.88
CA ILE A 77 -13.17 17.92 17.58
C ILE A 77 -11.73 17.51 17.82
N LEU A 78 -11.30 16.42 17.20
CA LEU A 78 -9.94 15.93 17.24
C LEU A 78 -9.23 16.34 15.95
N ALA A 79 -8.18 17.16 16.05
CA ALA A 79 -7.44 17.67 14.90
C ALA A 79 -6.10 16.97 14.73
N ASN A 80 -5.82 16.50 13.52
CA ASN A 80 -4.58 15.79 13.25
C ASN A 80 -3.39 16.76 13.18
N ASP A 81 -2.21 16.23 13.51
CA ASP A 81 -0.94 16.92 13.30
C ASP A 81 -0.41 16.68 11.88
N VAL A 82 0.79 17.21 11.61
CA VAL A 82 1.42 17.12 10.29
C VAL A 82 1.81 15.68 9.91
N ASP A 83 2.11 14.83 10.88
CA ASP A 83 2.51 13.45 10.65
C ASP A 83 1.30 12.57 10.28
N MET A 84 0.11 12.98 10.71
CA MET A 84 -1.19 12.36 10.41
C MET A 84 -2.06 13.20 9.47
N ALA A 85 -1.46 14.05 8.63
CA ALA A 85 -2.16 15.06 7.84
C ALA A 85 -3.34 14.54 6.98
N GLY A 86 -3.17 13.37 6.37
CA GLY A 86 -4.16 12.71 5.51
C GLY A 86 -4.89 11.54 6.16
N ASP A 87 -4.51 11.13 7.37
CA ASP A 87 -5.19 10.07 8.09
C ASP A 87 -6.52 10.58 8.63
N LEU A 88 -7.52 9.70 8.65
CA LEU A 88 -8.79 9.92 9.34
C LEU A 88 -9.23 8.58 9.90
N ILE A 89 -8.93 8.37 11.18
CA ILE A 89 -9.25 7.14 11.88
C ILE A 89 -10.54 7.38 12.67
N VAL A 90 -11.47 6.43 12.63
CA VAL A 90 -12.70 6.59 13.42
C VAL A 90 -12.60 5.81 14.71
N ASP A 91 -12.86 6.51 15.80
CA ASP A 91 -13.09 5.91 17.10
C ASP A 91 -14.59 5.84 17.42
N PRO A 92 -15.01 4.82 18.17
CA PRO A 92 -16.39 4.67 18.60
C PRO A 92 -16.69 5.61 19.78
N TYR A 93 -16.72 6.92 19.55
CA TYR A 93 -17.07 7.88 20.60
C TYR A 93 -18.50 7.70 21.11
N MET A 94 -18.70 7.81 22.42
CA MET A 94 -20.02 7.75 23.09
C MET A 94 -20.75 9.09 23.13
N SER A 95 -20.08 10.16 22.70
CA SER A 95 -20.56 11.53 22.60
C SER A 95 -20.29 12.09 21.20
N PRO A 96 -20.97 13.18 20.78
CA PRO A 96 -20.72 13.78 19.47
C PRO A 96 -19.25 14.17 19.31
N ALA A 97 -18.55 13.55 18.39
CA ALA A 97 -17.15 13.84 18.13
C ALA A 97 -16.80 13.67 16.65
N THR A 98 -15.77 14.35 16.18
CA THR A 98 -15.26 14.18 14.81
C THR A 98 -13.75 14.36 14.79
N GLU A 99 -13.07 13.51 14.04
CA GLU A 99 -11.67 13.74 13.65
C GLU A 99 -11.63 14.60 12.38
N ILE A 100 -10.64 15.49 12.26
CA ILE A 100 -10.41 16.33 11.08
C ILE A 100 -8.94 16.28 10.66
N THR A 101 -8.70 16.44 9.36
CA THR A 101 -7.36 16.48 8.78
C THR A 101 -6.55 17.66 9.32
N TYR A 102 -5.22 17.62 9.14
CA TYR A 102 -4.32 18.71 9.52
C TYR A 102 -4.76 20.06 8.94
N ASP A 103 -5.03 20.13 7.65
CA ASP A 103 -5.51 21.36 6.99
C ASP A 103 -6.86 21.84 7.58
N GLY A 104 -7.73 20.90 7.96
CA GLY A 104 -8.96 21.19 8.67
C GLY A 104 -8.69 21.79 10.05
N GLY A 105 -7.73 21.24 10.79
CA GLY A 105 -7.26 21.76 12.07
C GLY A 105 -6.71 23.17 11.96
N VAL A 106 -5.81 23.42 10.99
CA VAL A 106 -5.25 24.76 10.72
C VAL A 106 -6.38 25.76 10.44
N ALA A 107 -7.35 25.39 9.60
CA ALA A 107 -8.50 26.24 9.31
C ALA A 107 -9.37 26.51 10.56
N LEU A 108 -9.59 25.50 11.40
CA LEU A 108 -10.34 25.61 12.65
C LEU A 108 -9.64 26.55 13.64
N TYR A 109 -8.35 26.39 13.87
CA TYR A 109 -7.58 27.24 14.79
C TYR A 109 -7.50 28.69 14.30
N ASN A 110 -7.35 28.90 12.99
CA ASN A 110 -7.44 30.24 12.39
C ASN A 110 -8.81 30.88 12.63
N TYR A 111 -9.89 30.10 12.50
CA TYR A 111 -11.25 30.57 12.80
C TYR A 111 -11.41 30.91 14.28
N ILE A 112 -11.00 30.02 15.20
CA ILE A 112 -11.08 30.26 16.65
C ILE A 112 -10.36 31.54 17.04
N ASN A 113 -9.18 31.79 16.49
CA ASN A 113 -8.38 32.99 16.78
C ASN A 113 -8.96 34.27 16.13
N SER A 114 -9.84 34.16 15.14
CA SER A 114 -10.43 35.30 14.43
C SER A 114 -11.59 35.97 15.17
N THR A 115 -12.15 35.32 16.20
CA THR A 115 -13.35 35.80 16.92
C THR A 115 -13.26 35.54 18.42
N LYS A 116 -13.91 36.40 19.23
CA LYS A 116 -13.99 36.21 20.68
C LYS A 116 -14.98 35.13 21.12
N ASN A 117 -15.94 34.81 20.26
CA ASN A 117 -17.03 33.87 20.55
C ASN A 117 -17.16 32.85 19.41
N PRO A 118 -16.17 31.95 19.22
CA PRO A 118 -16.25 30.95 18.17
C PRO A 118 -17.38 29.96 18.46
N THR A 119 -18.12 29.58 17.42
CA THR A 119 -19.19 28.58 17.51
C THR A 119 -19.10 27.58 16.37
N ALA A 120 -19.54 26.34 16.60
CA ALA A 120 -19.61 25.32 15.57
C ALA A 120 -20.82 24.40 15.78
N TYR A 121 -21.12 23.62 14.74
CA TYR A 121 -22.10 22.55 14.75
C TYR A 121 -21.48 21.33 14.05
N ILE A 122 -21.43 20.20 14.75
CA ILE A 122 -21.01 18.91 14.19
C ILE A 122 -22.24 18.26 13.56
N THR A 123 -22.27 18.21 12.23
CA THR A 123 -23.35 17.57 11.49
C THR A 123 -23.32 16.05 11.69
N PRO A 124 -24.48 15.36 11.67
CA PRO A 124 -24.54 13.90 11.66
C PRO A 124 -23.68 13.31 10.53
N PRO A 125 -22.98 12.19 10.77
CA PRO A 125 -22.14 11.56 9.77
C PRO A 125 -22.98 11.05 8.59
N LYS A 126 -22.39 11.13 7.40
CA LYS A 126 -22.94 10.54 6.17
C LYS A 126 -21.89 9.59 5.62
N THR A 127 -22.33 8.41 5.17
CA THR A 127 -21.43 7.48 4.49
C THR A 127 -20.92 8.12 3.21
N MET A 128 -19.62 8.40 3.20
CA MET A 128 -18.90 8.87 2.03
C MET A 128 -18.19 7.68 1.43
N LEU A 129 -18.70 7.21 0.31
CA LEU A 129 -17.90 6.43 -0.61
C LEU A 129 -17.02 7.40 -1.38
N ASN A 130 -16.10 6.86 -2.15
CA ASN A 130 -15.53 7.57 -3.26
C ASN A 130 -14.37 8.57 -2.96
N THR A 131 -13.75 8.52 -1.79
CA THR A 131 -12.62 9.37 -1.38
C THR A 131 -11.36 9.15 -2.22
N LYS A 132 -10.61 10.25 -2.34
CA LYS A 132 -9.36 10.38 -3.06
C LYS A 132 -8.41 11.28 -2.25
N PRO A 133 -7.09 11.01 -2.25
CA PRO A 133 -6.45 9.81 -2.80
C PRO A 133 -6.75 8.55 -1.95
N ALA A 134 -6.73 7.37 -2.56
CA ALA A 134 -6.71 6.09 -1.86
C ALA A 134 -6.03 4.99 -2.70
N PRO A 135 -5.19 4.11 -2.11
CA PRO A 135 -4.90 4.03 -0.68
C PRO A 135 -3.94 5.11 -0.20
N LEU A 136 -3.93 5.32 1.11
CA LEU A 136 -2.93 6.05 1.87
C LEU A 136 -2.31 5.09 2.89
N ILE A 137 -1.01 5.19 3.14
CA ILE A 137 -0.36 4.37 4.19
C ILE A 137 -0.57 5.03 5.56
N ALA A 138 -1.41 4.39 6.37
CA ALA A 138 -1.77 4.83 7.72
C ALA A 138 -0.55 5.01 8.63
N ALA A 139 -0.54 6.07 9.44
CA ALA A 139 0.56 6.45 10.32
C ALA A 139 1.00 5.29 11.23
N PHE A 140 0.04 4.55 11.79
CA PHE A 140 0.31 3.42 12.68
C PHE A 140 0.94 2.20 11.99
N SER A 141 0.89 2.12 10.64
CA SER A 141 1.47 0.98 9.92
C SER A 141 2.97 0.97 10.16
N SER A 142 3.52 -0.14 10.68
CA SER A 142 4.96 -0.23 10.91
C SER A 142 5.74 -0.18 9.61
N ARG A 143 6.89 0.49 9.63
CA ARG A 143 7.75 0.70 8.46
C ARG A 143 8.97 -0.21 8.50
N GLY A 144 9.49 -0.50 7.32
CA GLY A 144 10.82 -1.09 7.16
C GLY A 144 11.94 -0.12 7.58
N PRO A 145 13.21 -0.56 7.49
CA PRO A 145 13.64 -1.86 6.98
C PRO A 145 13.38 -3.01 7.97
N ASN A 146 13.58 -4.25 7.50
CA ASN A 146 13.70 -5.39 8.39
C ASN A 146 15.02 -5.30 9.17
N TYR A 147 14.96 -4.97 10.46
CA TYR A 147 16.15 -4.85 11.31
C TYR A 147 16.86 -6.18 11.61
N ILE A 148 16.20 -7.32 11.43
CA ILE A 148 16.80 -8.65 11.61
C ILE A 148 17.62 -9.04 10.38
N THR A 149 17.10 -8.74 9.19
CA THR A 149 17.76 -9.04 7.91
C THR A 149 17.43 -7.96 6.89
N PRO A 150 18.23 -6.88 6.84
CA PRO A 150 17.97 -5.75 5.94
C PRO A 150 17.91 -6.12 4.46
N GLU A 151 18.53 -7.23 4.05
CA GLU A 151 18.47 -7.76 2.68
C GLU A 151 17.08 -8.28 2.27
N ILE A 152 16.15 -8.43 3.21
CA ILE A 152 14.76 -8.82 2.96
C ILE A 152 13.84 -7.63 3.24
N LEU A 153 13.26 -7.07 2.18
CA LEU A 153 12.29 -5.98 2.28
C LEU A 153 11.12 -6.34 3.20
N LYS A 154 10.75 -5.42 4.09
CA LYS A 154 9.48 -5.43 4.83
C LYS A 154 8.87 -4.03 4.87
N PRO A 155 7.52 -3.91 4.85
CA PRO A 155 6.54 -5.00 4.67
C PRO A 155 6.59 -5.59 3.24
N ASP A 156 5.85 -6.67 2.97
CA ASP A 156 5.83 -7.29 1.62
C ASP A 156 4.79 -6.66 0.68
N ILE A 157 3.66 -6.25 1.23
CA ILE A 157 2.45 -5.84 0.52
C ILE A 157 1.62 -4.92 1.44
N THR A 158 0.78 -4.07 0.85
CA THR A 158 -0.25 -3.32 1.58
C THR A 158 -1.67 -3.72 1.16
N ALA A 159 -2.60 -3.68 2.12
CA ALA A 159 -4.00 -4.05 1.95
C ALA A 159 -4.90 -3.21 2.87
N PRO A 160 -6.22 -3.14 2.62
CA PRO A 160 -7.13 -2.28 3.39
C PRO A 160 -7.15 -2.64 4.88
N GLY A 161 -6.82 -1.68 5.75
CA GLY A 161 -6.77 -1.88 7.20
C GLY A 161 -7.21 -0.69 8.03
N VAL A 162 -7.75 0.36 7.42
CA VAL A 162 -8.26 1.55 8.12
C VAL A 162 -9.78 1.55 8.01
N ASN A 163 -10.45 1.73 9.15
CA ASN A 163 -11.89 1.83 9.28
C ASN A 163 -12.63 0.62 8.67
N ILE A 164 -12.15 -0.59 8.97
CA ILE A 164 -12.70 -1.84 8.44
C ILE A 164 -13.89 -2.28 9.28
N ILE A 165 -15.04 -2.47 8.63
CA ILE A 165 -16.24 -3.00 9.26
C ILE A 165 -16.19 -4.54 9.21
N ALA A 166 -16.27 -5.18 10.38
CA ALA A 166 -16.30 -6.64 10.50
C ALA A 166 -17.26 -7.08 11.61
N ALA A 167 -17.59 -8.38 11.64
CA ALA A 167 -18.36 -8.96 12.73
C ALA A 167 -17.63 -8.78 14.06
N TYR A 168 -18.38 -8.51 15.12
CA TYR A 168 -17.84 -8.25 16.45
C TYR A 168 -18.68 -8.96 17.51
N THR A 169 -18.07 -9.30 18.65
CA THR A 169 -18.76 -10.04 19.69
C THR A 169 -19.81 -9.16 20.38
N PRO A 170 -21.03 -9.66 20.64
CA PRO A 170 -22.04 -8.94 21.40
C PRO A 170 -21.75 -8.93 22.92
N GLU A 171 -20.60 -9.45 23.36
CA GLU A 171 -20.18 -9.46 24.76
C GLU A 171 -19.28 -8.27 25.13
N ALA A 172 -18.53 -7.74 24.15
CA ALA A 172 -17.61 -6.61 24.32
C ALA A 172 -18.20 -5.30 23.81
N ALA A 173 -17.69 -4.18 24.34
CA ALA A 173 -18.05 -2.85 23.87
C ALA A 173 -17.27 -2.48 22.60
N PRO A 174 -17.81 -1.62 21.73
CA PRO A 174 -17.09 -1.16 20.54
C PRO A 174 -15.75 -0.49 20.83
N SER A 175 -15.62 0.14 22.00
CA SER A 175 -14.40 0.82 22.47
C SER A 175 -13.41 -0.10 23.19
N ASP A 176 -13.52 -1.42 23.01
CA ASP A 176 -12.72 -2.48 23.64
C ASP A 176 -12.65 -2.37 25.18
N ASP A 177 -11.71 -1.55 25.69
CA ASP A 177 -11.23 -1.48 27.07
C ASP A 177 -11.89 -0.40 27.95
N ASP A 178 -12.80 0.42 27.42
CA ASP A 178 -13.50 1.40 28.24
C ASP A 178 -14.64 0.74 29.05
N PRO A 179 -14.52 0.61 30.38
CA PRO A 179 -15.54 -0.04 31.21
C PRO A 179 -16.84 0.76 31.29
N THR A 180 -16.86 1.99 30.79
CA THR A 180 -18.03 2.86 30.79
C THR A 180 -18.86 2.74 29.51
N ASP A 181 -18.34 2.10 28.46
CA ASP A 181 -19.12 1.82 27.25
C ASP A 181 -19.98 0.56 27.41
N LEU A 182 -21.28 0.79 27.53
CA LEU A 182 -22.28 -0.27 27.68
C LEU A 182 -22.92 -0.70 26.35
N ARG A 183 -22.50 -0.14 25.21
CA ARG A 183 -23.04 -0.52 23.89
C ARG A 183 -22.63 -1.94 23.54
N ARG A 184 -23.47 -2.62 22.76
CA ARG A 184 -23.20 -3.93 22.16
C ARG A 184 -23.61 -3.91 20.71
N VAL A 185 -22.70 -4.33 19.83
CA VAL A 185 -22.87 -4.27 18.38
C VAL A 185 -22.51 -5.61 17.76
N ASN A 186 -23.21 -5.98 16.69
CA ASN A 186 -22.90 -7.18 15.92
C ASN A 186 -21.75 -6.95 14.92
N TYR A 187 -21.45 -5.67 14.63
CA TYR A 187 -20.40 -5.23 13.73
C TYR A 187 -19.70 -4.03 14.33
N ASN A 188 -18.37 -4.02 14.26
CA ASN A 188 -17.55 -2.91 14.71
C ASN A 188 -16.65 -2.40 13.58
N ILE A 189 -16.19 -1.16 13.72
CA ILE A 189 -15.30 -0.49 12.77
C ILE A 189 -13.97 -0.30 13.48
N ILE A 190 -12.94 -1.00 13.01
CA ILE A 190 -11.62 -0.99 13.64
C ILE A 190 -10.52 -0.81 12.60
N SER A 191 -9.40 -0.26 13.04
CA SER A 191 -8.23 0.01 12.21
C SER A 191 -7.03 -0.74 12.74
N GLY A 192 -6.19 -1.23 11.84
CA GLY A 192 -4.97 -1.95 12.18
C GLY A 192 -4.43 -2.76 11.02
N THR A 193 -3.14 -3.08 11.10
CA THR A 193 -2.54 -4.10 10.21
C THR A 193 -3.16 -5.48 10.47
N SER A 194 -3.69 -5.73 11.68
CA SER A 194 -4.54 -6.89 11.99
C SER A 194 -5.82 -6.95 11.14
N MET A 195 -6.29 -5.83 10.57
CA MET A 195 -7.42 -5.79 9.63
C MET A 195 -6.97 -5.95 8.17
N SER A 196 -5.77 -5.46 7.82
CA SER A 196 -5.15 -5.73 6.50
C SER A 196 -4.82 -7.21 6.31
N THR A 197 -4.33 -7.87 7.36
CA THR A 197 -3.91 -9.27 7.35
C THR A 197 -4.99 -10.25 6.85
N PRO A 198 -6.24 -10.24 7.36
CA PRO A 198 -7.29 -11.14 6.89
C PRO A 198 -7.74 -10.85 5.45
N HIS A 199 -7.59 -9.64 4.93
CA HIS A 199 -7.81 -9.37 3.50
C HIS A 199 -6.79 -10.14 2.64
N VAL A 200 -5.50 -10.05 2.98
CA VAL A 200 -4.44 -10.79 2.27
C VAL A 200 -4.63 -12.30 2.45
N ALA A 201 -4.93 -12.77 3.66
CA ALA A 201 -5.19 -14.18 3.94
C ALA A 201 -6.38 -14.72 3.13
N GLY A 202 -7.45 -13.94 3.00
CA GLY A 202 -8.59 -14.23 2.12
C GLY A 202 -8.14 -14.44 0.68
N VAL A 203 -7.36 -13.51 0.12
CA VAL A 203 -6.81 -13.62 -1.24
C VAL A 203 -5.92 -14.86 -1.38
N VAL A 204 -5.07 -15.15 -0.40
CA VAL A 204 -4.25 -16.38 -0.36
C VAL A 204 -5.14 -17.63 -0.44
N GLY A 205 -6.24 -17.70 0.31
CA GLY A 205 -7.16 -18.85 0.25
C GLY A 205 -7.87 -18.97 -1.10
N LEU A 206 -8.27 -17.86 -1.72
CA LEU A 206 -8.86 -17.88 -3.06
C LEU A 206 -7.84 -18.37 -4.12
N LEU A 207 -6.60 -17.87 -4.06
CA LEU A 207 -5.53 -18.32 -4.93
C LEU A 207 -5.18 -19.78 -4.69
N LYS A 208 -5.18 -20.25 -3.45
CA LYS A 208 -4.95 -21.66 -3.11
C LYS A 208 -6.06 -22.57 -3.61
N THR A 209 -7.31 -22.10 -3.62
CA THR A 209 -8.44 -22.84 -4.18
C THR A 209 -8.31 -22.99 -5.69
N LEU A 210 -7.90 -21.91 -6.36
CA LEU A 210 -7.72 -21.90 -7.81
C LEU A 210 -6.45 -22.65 -8.26
N TYR A 211 -5.39 -22.60 -7.46
CA TYR A 211 -4.10 -23.24 -7.70
C TYR A 211 -3.68 -24.12 -6.50
N PRO A 212 -4.32 -25.28 -6.29
CA PRO A 212 -4.08 -26.12 -5.11
C PRO A 212 -2.63 -26.57 -4.91
N HIS A 213 -1.87 -26.69 -5.99
CA HIS A 213 -0.49 -27.17 -5.97
C HIS A 213 0.56 -26.06 -5.84
N TRP A 214 0.17 -24.78 -5.89
CA TRP A 214 1.12 -23.70 -5.69
C TRP A 214 1.69 -23.72 -4.27
N SER A 215 3.01 -23.51 -4.17
CA SER A 215 3.68 -23.34 -2.89
C SER A 215 3.24 -22.02 -2.22
N PRO A 216 3.43 -21.86 -0.90
CA PRO A 216 3.21 -20.58 -0.25
C PRO A 216 4.00 -19.44 -0.90
N ALA A 217 5.24 -19.71 -1.32
CA ALA A 217 6.11 -18.74 -1.97
C ALA A 217 5.60 -18.31 -3.36
N MET A 218 5.06 -19.25 -4.15
CA MET A 218 4.42 -18.91 -5.44
C MET A 218 3.21 -18.00 -5.24
N ILE A 219 2.37 -18.26 -4.23
CA ILE A 219 1.20 -17.41 -3.92
C ILE A 219 1.66 -16.03 -3.45
N GLN A 220 2.63 -15.97 -2.54
CA GLN A 220 3.22 -14.71 -2.09
C GLN A 220 3.80 -13.92 -3.26
N SER A 221 4.57 -14.59 -4.13
CA SER A 221 5.14 -13.99 -5.33
C SER A 221 4.05 -13.42 -6.23
N ALA A 222 2.99 -14.17 -6.51
CA ALA A 222 1.90 -13.71 -7.36
C ALA A 222 1.23 -12.45 -6.80
N ILE A 223 1.05 -12.38 -5.47
CA ILE A 223 0.49 -11.19 -4.79
C ILE A 223 1.45 -9.99 -4.90
N MET A 224 2.74 -10.20 -4.63
CA MET A 224 3.75 -9.14 -4.62
C MET A 224 4.01 -8.57 -6.02
N THR A 225 4.30 -9.42 -7.01
CA THR A 225 4.70 -8.97 -8.37
C THR A 225 3.55 -8.35 -9.16
N THR A 226 2.31 -8.58 -8.72
CA THR A 226 1.11 -8.00 -9.35
C THR A 226 0.52 -6.86 -8.54
N ALA A 227 1.16 -6.39 -7.48
CA ALA A 227 0.72 -5.22 -6.72
C ALA A 227 0.75 -3.93 -7.57
N THR A 228 0.11 -2.86 -7.09
CA THR A 228 0.20 -1.51 -7.69
C THR A 228 0.80 -0.52 -6.71
N ILE A 229 1.70 0.34 -7.18
CA ILE A 229 2.27 1.44 -6.40
C ILE A 229 1.49 2.75 -6.57
N LYS A 230 0.33 2.69 -7.24
CA LYS A 230 -0.51 3.85 -7.58
C LYS A 230 -1.81 3.86 -6.80
N ASP A 231 -2.26 5.06 -6.48
CA ASP A 231 -3.57 5.33 -5.91
C ASP A 231 -4.67 5.39 -6.98
N ASN A 232 -5.91 5.61 -6.53
CA ASN A 232 -7.10 5.72 -7.36
C ASN A 232 -7.21 7.04 -8.15
N THR A 233 -6.19 7.90 -8.07
CA THR A 233 -5.97 9.06 -8.94
C THR A 233 -4.96 8.78 -10.04
N GLY A 234 -4.24 7.65 -9.94
CA GLY A 234 -3.14 7.27 -10.84
C GLY A 234 -1.77 7.81 -10.40
N ALA A 235 -1.72 8.56 -9.30
CA ALA A 235 -0.50 9.07 -8.70
C ALA A 235 0.18 8.00 -7.81
N PRO A 236 1.47 8.14 -7.48
CA PRO A 236 2.12 7.30 -6.47
C PRO A 236 1.36 7.30 -5.14
N ILE A 237 1.32 6.14 -4.47
CA ILE A 237 0.75 6.02 -3.12
C ILE A 237 1.47 6.98 -2.18
N LYS A 238 0.71 7.59 -1.26
CA LYS A 238 1.24 8.52 -0.26
C LYS A 238 1.18 7.93 1.15
N ASN A 239 2.00 8.47 2.06
CA ASN A 239 1.95 8.19 3.48
C ASN A 239 0.98 9.14 4.22
N SER A 240 0.78 8.92 5.52
CA SER A 240 -0.10 9.71 6.37
C SER A 240 0.20 11.21 6.36
N SER A 241 1.47 11.61 6.17
CA SER A 241 1.90 13.01 6.02
C SER A 241 1.67 13.58 4.61
N LEU A 242 0.99 12.84 3.72
CA LEU A 242 0.73 13.19 2.32
C LEU A 242 1.98 13.30 1.43
N LEU A 243 3.10 12.74 1.88
CA LEU A 243 4.33 12.60 1.09
C LEU A 243 4.30 11.29 0.29
N GLU A 244 5.08 11.20 -0.78
CA GLU A 244 5.21 9.96 -1.56
C GLU A 244 5.70 8.82 -0.67
N ALA A 245 4.95 7.72 -0.64
CA ALA A 245 5.32 6.53 0.08
C ALA A 245 6.36 5.74 -0.72
N ASN A 246 7.15 4.94 -0.02
CA ASN A 246 8.20 4.12 -0.58
C ASN A 246 8.01 2.63 -0.20
N PRO A 247 8.83 1.72 -0.75
CA PRO A 247 8.76 0.30 -0.43
C PRO A 247 8.88 -0.09 1.06
N TYR A 248 9.48 0.73 1.93
CA TYR A 248 9.42 0.48 3.38
C TYR A 248 8.06 0.84 4.00
N ASP A 249 7.21 1.56 3.29
CA ASP A 249 5.83 1.85 3.69
C ASP A 249 4.87 0.77 3.21
N TYR A 250 4.96 0.36 1.93
CA TYR A 250 3.94 -0.48 1.27
C TYR A 250 4.47 -1.83 0.73
N GLY A 251 5.76 -2.11 0.84
CA GLY A 251 6.39 -3.27 0.23
C GLY A 251 6.35 -3.22 -1.30
N SER A 252 5.66 -4.18 -1.90
CA SER A 252 5.47 -4.24 -3.36
C SER A 252 4.33 -3.33 -3.85
N GLY A 253 3.48 -2.86 -2.95
CA GLY A 253 2.36 -1.97 -3.26
C GLY A 253 1.01 -2.50 -2.76
N HIS A 254 -0.08 -1.90 -3.24
CA HIS A 254 -1.44 -2.30 -2.91
C HIS A 254 -1.86 -3.58 -3.64
N ILE A 255 -2.45 -4.51 -2.89
CA ILE A 255 -2.87 -5.82 -3.40
C ILE A 255 -3.90 -5.71 -4.54
N ARG A 256 -3.71 -6.53 -5.60
CA ARG A 256 -4.64 -6.64 -6.74
C ARG A 256 -5.06 -8.10 -6.96
N PRO A 257 -6.07 -8.61 -6.22
CA PRO A 257 -6.49 -10.03 -6.25
C PRO A 257 -6.69 -10.61 -7.65
N ASN A 258 -7.39 -9.89 -8.55
CA ASN A 258 -7.67 -10.37 -9.90
C ASN A 258 -6.41 -10.44 -10.77
N HIS A 259 -5.41 -9.56 -10.54
CA HIS A 259 -4.13 -9.64 -11.23
C HIS A 259 -3.26 -10.77 -10.67
N ALA A 260 -3.27 -10.97 -9.34
CA ALA A 260 -2.55 -12.05 -8.67
C ALA A 260 -3.01 -13.45 -9.11
N MET A 261 -4.23 -13.56 -9.66
CA MET A 261 -4.71 -14.79 -10.29
C MET A 261 -3.89 -15.19 -11.53
N ARG A 262 -3.32 -14.22 -12.26
CA ARG A 262 -2.59 -14.47 -13.53
C ARG A 262 -1.28 -13.71 -13.54
N PRO A 263 -0.31 -14.08 -12.68
CA PRO A 263 0.93 -13.34 -12.53
C PRO A 263 1.90 -13.56 -13.72
N GLY A 264 1.66 -14.58 -14.55
CA GLY A 264 2.56 -15.01 -15.62
C GLY A 264 3.77 -15.75 -15.07
N LEU A 265 4.61 -15.05 -14.31
CA LEU A 265 5.81 -15.60 -13.67
C LEU A 265 5.73 -15.48 -12.14
N VAL A 266 6.36 -16.43 -11.45
CA VAL A 266 6.50 -16.41 -9.98
C VAL A 266 7.92 -16.77 -9.56
N TYR A 267 8.34 -16.24 -8.42
CA TYR A 267 9.52 -16.69 -7.67
C TYR A 267 9.07 -17.79 -6.71
N ASP A 268 9.52 -19.02 -6.95
CA ASP A 268 9.25 -20.17 -6.08
C ASP A 268 10.39 -20.35 -5.07
N LEU A 269 10.05 -20.87 -3.90
CA LEU A 269 10.99 -21.21 -2.83
C LEU A 269 10.56 -22.52 -2.17
N THR A 270 11.52 -23.38 -1.95
CA THR A 270 11.36 -24.64 -1.22
C THR A 270 11.67 -24.45 0.26
N VAL A 271 11.37 -25.47 1.07
CA VAL A 271 11.79 -25.50 2.48
C VAL A 271 13.32 -25.44 2.59
N ASP A 272 14.04 -26.17 1.73
CA ASP A 272 15.51 -26.18 1.75
C ASP A 272 16.10 -24.81 1.43
N ASP A 273 15.46 -24.00 0.59
CA ASP A 273 15.88 -22.61 0.34
C ASP A 273 15.80 -21.75 1.61
N HIS A 274 14.76 -21.92 2.42
CA HIS A 274 14.64 -21.24 3.70
C HIS A 274 15.70 -21.74 4.69
N LEU A 275 16.01 -23.04 4.72
CA LEU A 275 17.06 -23.59 5.58
C LEU A 275 18.45 -23.09 5.16
N ASN A 276 18.71 -23.02 3.86
CA ASN A 276 19.92 -22.41 3.31
C ASN A 276 20.02 -20.92 3.64
N PHE A 277 18.90 -20.20 3.66
CA PHE A 277 18.84 -18.81 4.11
C PHE A 277 19.13 -18.67 5.62
N LEU A 278 18.61 -19.56 6.47
CA LEU A 278 18.99 -19.59 7.89
C LEU A 278 20.50 -19.82 8.05
N CYS A 279 21.09 -20.72 7.25
CA CYS A 279 22.54 -20.92 7.21
C CYS A 279 23.29 -19.64 6.79
N ALA A 280 22.76 -18.88 5.81
CA ALA A 280 23.32 -17.59 5.37
C ALA A 280 23.33 -16.54 6.50
N MET A 281 22.37 -16.63 7.43
CA MET A 281 22.28 -15.79 8.63
C MET A 281 23.09 -16.33 9.82
N ASN A 282 24.02 -17.26 9.60
CA ASN A 282 24.87 -17.90 10.62
C ASN A 282 24.11 -18.76 11.65
N TYR A 283 22.94 -19.29 11.30
CA TYR A 283 22.30 -20.31 12.13
C TYR A 283 23.02 -21.65 11.93
N ASN A 284 23.33 -22.33 13.04
CA ASN A 284 23.94 -23.65 13.01
C ASN A 284 22.87 -24.77 13.06
N SER A 285 23.29 -26.01 12.82
CA SER A 285 22.38 -27.17 12.80
C SER A 285 21.54 -27.31 14.08
N THR A 286 22.11 -26.99 15.26
CA THR A 286 21.39 -27.03 16.53
C THR A 286 20.24 -26.03 16.59
N LYS A 287 20.47 -24.78 16.14
CA LYS A 287 19.41 -23.76 16.05
C LYS A 287 18.37 -24.12 15.00
N ILE A 288 18.79 -24.61 13.83
CA ILE A 288 17.87 -24.99 12.75
C ILE A 288 16.96 -26.15 13.16
N LYS A 289 17.48 -27.10 13.95
CA LYS A 289 16.72 -28.21 14.50
C LYS A 289 15.52 -27.74 15.34
N LEU A 290 15.60 -26.58 16.00
CA LEU A 290 14.50 -26.02 16.77
C LEU A 290 13.28 -25.68 15.90
N PHE A 291 13.47 -25.39 14.61
CA PHE A 291 12.37 -25.04 13.70
C PHE A 291 11.82 -26.24 12.92
N THR A 292 12.66 -27.25 12.67
CA THR A 292 12.36 -28.32 11.70
C THR A 292 12.16 -29.69 12.35
N ASN A 293 12.44 -29.82 13.65
CA ASN A 293 12.52 -31.08 14.39
C ASN A 293 13.49 -32.12 13.77
N LYS A 294 14.29 -31.73 12.78
CA LYS A 294 15.30 -32.56 12.09
C LYS A 294 16.60 -31.77 11.95
N PRO A 295 17.78 -32.39 12.06
CA PRO A 295 19.01 -31.68 11.79
C PRO A 295 19.12 -31.34 10.30
N PHE A 296 19.55 -30.12 9.99
CA PHE A 296 19.91 -29.69 8.65
C PHE A 296 21.41 -29.35 8.62
N THR A 297 22.11 -29.78 7.57
CA THR A 297 23.54 -29.53 7.41
C THR A 297 23.72 -28.37 6.45
N CYS A 298 24.21 -27.24 6.97
CA CYS A 298 24.49 -26.07 6.16
C CYS A 298 25.55 -26.37 5.08
N PRO A 299 25.40 -25.82 3.86
CA PRO A 299 26.43 -25.88 2.84
C PRO A 299 27.76 -25.32 3.36
N LYS A 300 28.90 -25.87 2.88
CA LYS A 300 30.24 -25.36 3.24
C LYS A 300 30.41 -23.87 2.92
N THR A 301 29.75 -23.41 1.86
CA THR A 301 29.71 -22.02 1.45
C THR A 301 28.24 -21.61 1.33
N PRO A 302 27.65 -21.07 2.41
CA PRO A 302 26.27 -20.58 2.37
C PRO A 302 26.11 -19.47 1.34
N LEU A 303 24.93 -19.40 0.72
CA LEU A 303 24.53 -18.25 -0.08
C LEU A 303 24.48 -16.99 0.80
N LYS A 304 24.47 -15.83 0.17
CA LYS A 304 24.25 -14.56 0.87
C LYS A 304 22.73 -14.32 1.04
N PRO A 305 22.28 -13.65 2.12
CA PRO A 305 20.85 -13.42 2.36
C PRO A 305 20.11 -12.78 1.16
N TYR A 306 20.72 -11.82 0.47
CA TYR A 306 20.14 -11.17 -0.72
C TYR A 306 19.91 -12.11 -1.92
N ASN A 307 20.51 -13.31 -1.93
CA ASN A 307 20.32 -14.33 -2.96
C ASN A 307 19.16 -15.29 -2.68
N LEU A 308 18.40 -15.11 -1.59
CA LEU A 308 17.11 -15.78 -1.46
C LEU A 308 16.25 -15.42 -2.67
N ASN A 309 15.59 -16.40 -3.30
CA ASN A 309 14.76 -16.20 -4.49
C ASN A 309 13.44 -15.46 -4.16
N TYR A 310 13.56 -14.26 -3.60
CA TYR A 310 12.48 -13.44 -3.08
C TYR A 310 11.97 -12.47 -4.15
N PRO A 311 10.66 -12.12 -4.18
CA PRO A 311 10.07 -11.21 -5.17
C PRO A 311 10.48 -9.73 -5.05
N SER A 312 11.45 -9.43 -4.20
CA SER A 312 12.09 -8.12 -4.10
C SER A 312 13.60 -8.30 -3.94
N ILE A 313 14.34 -7.21 -4.18
CA ILE A 313 15.79 -7.17 -3.99
C ILE A 313 16.09 -5.97 -3.11
N THR A 314 16.63 -6.23 -1.92
CA THR A 314 17.25 -5.22 -1.08
C THR A 314 18.73 -5.54 -0.95
N ILE A 315 19.56 -4.54 -1.20
CA ILE A 315 21.01 -4.64 -1.02
C ILE A 315 21.43 -3.64 0.05
N THR A 316 22.31 -4.09 0.95
CA THR A 316 22.96 -3.21 1.92
C THR A 316 24.18 -2.56 1.27
N TYR A 317 24.56 -1.39 1.77
CA TYR A 317 25.66 -0.60 1.20
C TYR A 317 26.95 -1.43 1.04
N THR A 318 27.58 -1.30 -0.11
CA THR A 318 28.90 -1.86 -0.37
C THR A 318 29.65 -1.06 -1.43
N THR A 319 30.97 -1.02 -1.32
CA THR A 319 31.86 -0.40 -2.31
C THR A 319 32.16 -1.32 -3.49
N THR A 320 31.76 -2.58 -3.42
CA THR A 320 31.97 -3.58 -4.47
C THR A 320 30.68 -3.90 -5.21
N PRO A 321 30.74 -4.20 -6.53
CA PRO A 321 29.56 -4.65 -7.25
C PRO A 321 28.91 -5.89 -6.60
N ILE A 322 27.58 -5.90 -6.50
CA ILE A 322 26.80 -7.04 -6.01
C ILE A 322 26.09 -7.70 -7.18
N ASN A 323 26.20 -9.02 -7.27
CA ASN A 323 25.41 -9.83 -8.18
C ASN A 323 24.37 -10.64 -7.40
N VAL A 324 23.11 -10.44 -7.74
CA VAL A 324 21.96 -11.11 -7.16
C VAL A 324 21.35 -12.03 -8.20
N THR A 325 21.23 -13.32 -7.91
CA THR A 325 20.57 -14.28 -8.82
C THR A 325 19.13 -14.51 -8.40
N ARG A 326 18.25 -14.63 -9.39
CA ARG A 326 16.85 -15.00 -9.22
C ARG A 326 16.45 -16.07 -10.23
N THR A 327 15.48 -16.87 -9.87
CA THR A 327 14.88 -17.90 -10.73
C THR A 327 13.38 -17.66 -10.82
N LEU A 328 12.88 -17.50 -12.04
CA LEU A 328 11.47 -17.35 -12.35
C LEU A 328 10.91 -18.67 -12.87
N LYS A 329 9.70 -18.98 -12.44
CA LYS A 329 8.90 -20.11 -12.91
C LYS A 329 7.72 -19.59 -13.72
N ASN A 330 7.53 -20.11 -14.92
CA ASN A 330 6.35 -19.80 -15.72
C ASN A 330 5.13 -20.54 -15.17
N VAL A 331 4.07 -19.80 -14.82
CA VAL A 331 2.78 -20.35 -14.40
C VAL A 331 1.64 -19.94 -15.34
N GLY A 332 1.99 -19.26 -16.44
CA GLY A 332 1.08 -18.86 -17.50
C GLY A 332 1.30 -19.64 -18.80
N PRO A 333 0.72 -19.14 -19.91
CA PRO A 333 1.03 -19.62 -21.26
C PRO A 333 2.51 -19.43 -21.62
N PRO A 334 2.99 -20.05 -22.71
CA PRO A 334 4.30 -19.75 -23.29
C PRO A 334 4.44 -18.25 -23.61
N GLY A 335 5.64 -17.71 -23.46
CA GLY A 335 5.86 -16.28 -23.66
C GLY A 335 7.32 -15.85 -23.52
N THR A 336 7.61 -14.67 -24.07
CA THR A 336 8.92 -14.01 -23.95
C THR A 336 8.78 -12.82 -23.03
N TYR A 337 9.68 -12.72 -22.06
CA TYR A 337 9.73 -11.67 -21.06
C TYR A 337 11.03 -10.91 -21.19
N THR A 338 10.96 -9.61 -21.39
CA THR A 338 12.10 -8.70 -21.40
C THR A 338 12.16 -7.94 -20.09
N VAL A 339 13.37 -7.79 -19.57
CA VAL A 339 13.63 -7.04 -18.36
C VAL A 339 13.76 -5.56 -18.73
N GLU A 340 13.04 -4.73 -18.00
CA GLU A 340 13.27 -3.30 -17.93
C GLU A 340 13.81 -2.98 -16.53
N VAL A 341 14.44 -1.82 -16.34
CA VAL A 341 15.02 -1.41 -15.06
C VAL A 341 14.88 0.10 -14.87
N LYS A 342 14.14 0.56 -13.86
CA LYS A 342 14.33 1.91 -13.29
C LYS A 342 15.34 1.79 -12.15
N ALA A 343 16.58 2.17 -12.43
CA ALA A 343 17.65 2.07 -11.47
C ALA A 343 17.46 3.06 -10.31
N PRO A 344 17.80 2.68 -9.06
CA PRO A 344 17.82 3.63 -7.96
C PRO A 344 18.82 4.77 -8.23
N LYS A 345 18.56 5.92 -7.63
CA LYS A 345 19.44 7.08 -7.73
C LYS A 345 20.89 6.70 -7.37
N ASP A 346 21.85 7.15 -8.20
CA ASP A 346 23.29 6.92 -8.05
C ASP A 346 23.78 5.45 -8.13
N ILE A 347 22.90 4.51 -8.51
CA ILE A 347 23.22 3.08 -8.69
C ILE A 347 22.99 2.67 -10.15
N SER A 348 23.97 2.01 -10.76
CA SER A 348 23.81 1.28 -12.02
C SER A 348 23.25 -0.11 -11.74
N VAL A 349 22.23 -0.51 -12.50
CA VAL A 349 21.60 -1.83 -12.40
C VAL A 349 21.60 -2.50 -13.77
N LYS A 350 22.18 -3.70 -13.85
CA LYS A 350 22.26 -4.49 -15.09
C LYS A 350 21.63 -5.85 -14.87
N VAL A 351 20.89 -6.36 -15.86
CA VAL A 351 20.26 -7.68 -15.79
C VAL A 351 20.69 -8.58 -16.94
N GLU A 352 21.11 -9.80 -16.61
CA GLU A 352 21.59 -10.80 -17.57
C GLU A 352 20.97 -12.20 -17.31
N PRO A 353 20.34 -12.84 -18.32
CA PRO A 353 19.98 -12.27 -19.61
C PRO A 353 18.87 -11.21 -19.45
N SER A 354 18.83 -10.23 -20.35
CA SER A 354 17.77 -9.21 -20.39
C SER A 354 16.45 -9.73 -20.98
N MET A 355 16.44 -10.96 -21.49
CA MET A 355 15.27 -11.62 -22.06
C MET A 355 15.23 -13.09 -21.65
N LEU A 356 14.05 -13.56 -21.26
CA LEU A 356 13.74 -14.95 -20.94
C LEU A 356 12.59 -15.44 -21.82
N VAL A 357 12.80 -16.54 -22.53
CA VAL A 357 11.79 -17.19 -23.37
C VAL A 357 11.33 -18.46 -22.68
N PHE A 358 10.03 -18.59 -22.39
CA PHE A 358 9.45 -19.79 -21.80
C PHE A 358 8.54 -20.49 -22.81
N ASP A 359 8.79 -21.78 -23.06
CA ASP A 359 8.11 -22.55 -24.10
C ASP A 359 6.86 -23.28 -23.58
N HIS A 360 6.78 -23.53 -22.27
CA HIS A 360 5.62 -24.13 -21.63
C HIS A 360 5.48 -23.71 -20.16
N CYS A 361 4.31 -23.98 -19.58
CA CYS A 361 4.07 -23.80 -18.14
C CYS A 361 4.95 -24.75 -17.32
N GLY A 362 5.44 -24.29 -16.17
CA GLY A 362 6.31 -25.02 -15.25
C GLY A 362 7.80 -24.91 -15.53
N GLU A 363 8.20 -24.32 -16.66
CA GLU A 363 9.61 -24.09 -16.97
C GLU A 363 10.21 -23.01 -16.04
N GLU A 364 11.45 -23.22 -15.61
CA GLU A 364 12.18 -22.33 -14.71
C GLU A 364 13.43 -21.78 -15.40
N LYS A 365 13.66 -20.47 -15.27
CA LYS A 365 14.84 -19.78 -15.82
C LYS A 365 15.41 -18.78 -14.84
N SER A 366 16.72 -18.69 -14.82
CA SER A 366 17.43 -17.78 -13.93
C SER A 366 17.98 -16.56 -14.66
N PHE A 367 18.11 -15.46 -13.93
CA PHE A 367 18.79 -14.25 -14.35
C PHE A 367 19.58 -13.66 -13.17
N THR A 368 20.55 -12.82 -13.49
CA THR A 368 21.41 -12.12 -12.54
C THR A 368 21.21 -10.63 -12.66
N VAL A 369 21.03 -9.97 -11.52
CA VAL A 369 20.96 -8.51 -11.37
C VAL A 369 22.26 -8.03 -10.73
N SER A 370 23.01 -7.20 -11.44
CA SER A 370 24.25 -6.58 -10.97
C SER A 370 23.99 -5.15 -10.55
N PHE A 371 24.46 -4.78 -9.36
CA PHE A 371 24.36 -3.44 -8.79
C PHE A 371 25.76 -2.85 -8.62
N GLU A 372 25.99 -1.63 -9.10
CA GLU A 372 27.27 -0.93 -8.98
C GLU A 372 27.05 0.57 -8.76
N TYR A 373 27.78 1.19 -7.83
CA TYR A 373 27.74 2.64 -7.63
C TYR A 373 28.36 3.40 -8.79
N LEU A 374 27.73 4.51 -9.21
CA LEU A 374 28.26 5.37 -10.26
C LEU A 374 29.56 6.07 -9.80
N LYS A 375 30.60 6.04 -10.64
CA LYS A 375 31.92 6.63 -10.34
C LYS A 375 31.84 8.13 -10.03
N GLY A 376 32.56 8.57 -8.99
CA GLY A 376 32.76 10.00 -8.67
C GLY A 376 31.67 10.63 -7.81
N LYS A 377 30.71 9.85 -7.30
CA LYS A 377 29.72 10.31 -6.33
C LYS A 377 30.23 10.09 -4.90
N VAL A 378 30.24 11.16 -4.12
CA VAL A 378 30.48 11.11 -2.67
C VAL A 378 29.16 10.76 -2.01
N VAL A 379 29.15 9.65 -1.28
CA VAL A 379 28.01 9.22 -0.48
C VAL A 379 27.98 10.09 0.78
N SER A 380 26.86 10.75 1.05
CA SER A 380 26.60 11.34 2.36
C SER A 380 26.64 10.23 3.41
N ASP A 381 27.37 10.43 4.51
CA ASP A 381 27.36 9.50 5.66
C ASP A 381 25.97 9.41 6.35
N ASP A 382 25.00 10.25 5.94
CA ASP A 382 23.59 10.06 6.24
C ASP A 382 23.03 8.98 5.32
N GLY A 383 22.65 7.83 5.88
CA GLY A 383 22.26 6.61 5.16
C GLY A 383 21.07 6.75 4.21
N ASP A 384 21.29 7.35 3.05
CA ASP A 384 20.30 7.54 1.99
C ASP A 384 19.83 6.20 1.44
N VAL A 385 18.51 5.97 1.50
CA VAL A 385 17.83 4.81 0.90
C VAL A 385 17.26 5.22 -0.45
N VAL A 386 17.54 4.43 -1.48
CA VAL A 386 17.13 4.71 -2.87
C VAL A 386 16.29 3.57 -3.44
N PHE A 387 15.28 3.89 -4.26
CA PHE A 387 14.29 2.94 -4.78
C PHE A 387 14.14 3.00 -6.32
N GLY A 388 13.68 1.90 -6.94
CA GLY A 388 13.50 1.70 -8.40
C GLY A 388 12.17 0.96 -8.76
N GLY A 389 11.83 0.82 -10.06
CA GLY A 389 10.51 0.35 -10.62
C GLY A 389 10.43 0.11 -12.17
N LEU A 390 9.24 0.00 -12.82
CA LEU A 390 9.00 -0.29 -14.28
C LEU A 390 7.66 0.33 -14.92
N THR A 391 7.73 1.14 -16.04
CA THR A 391 6.85 1.60 -17.23
C THR A 391 5.43 2.31 -17.46
N TYR A 392 5.20 2.93 -18.68
CA TYR A 392 4.05 3.77 -19.25
C TYR A 392 3.43 3.39 -20.66
N ILE A 393 2.21 3.86 -21.05
CA ILE A 393 1.52 3.69 -22.38
C ILE A 393 1.15 5.00 -23.13
N VAL A 394 1.41 5.06 -24.45
CA VAL A 394 0.96 6.09 -25.41
C VAL A 394 -0.06 5.54 -26.42
N TYR A 395 -1.22 6.18 -26.55
CA TYR A 395 -2.32 5.75 -27.44
C TYR A 395 -2.63 6.75 -28.55
N LEU A 396 -2.73 6.25 -29.78
CA LEU A 396 -2.84 7.00 -31.04
C LEU A 396 -4.17 6.76 -31.78
N GLY A 397 -5.12 6.01 -31.20
CA GLY A 397 -6.43 5.76 -31.80
C GLY A 397 -6.55 4.42 -32.52
N VAL A 398 -7.38 4.36 -33.57
CA VAL A 398 -7.49 3.18 -34.44
C VAL A 398 -6.65 3.36 -35.70
N HIS A 399 -6.12 2.26 -36.21
CA HIS A 399 -5.35 2.27 -37.45
C HIS A 399 -6.23 2.58 -38.68
N LYS A 400 -5.65 3.20 -39.71
CA LYS A 400 -6.34 3.49 -40.98
C LYS A 400 -6.47 2.25 -41.89
N HIS A 401 -5.56 1.29 -41.77
CA HIS A 401 -5.68 0.00 -42.45
C HIS A 401 -6.73 -0.86 -41.74
N GLY A 402 -7.73 -1.33 -42.50
CA GLY A 402 -8.89 -2.08 -42.02
C GLY A 402 -8.56 -3.51 -41.56
N LYS A 403 -9.56 -4.38 -41.46
CA LYS A 403 -9.41 -5.75 -40.93
C LYS A 403 -8.47 -6.67 -41.75
N ASP A 404 -8.13 -6.26 -42.96
CA ASP A 404 -7.29 -7.02 -43.90
C ASP A 404 -5.86 -6.43 -44.01
N ALA A 405 -5.29 -5.97 -42.89
CA ALA A 405 -3.93 -5.40 -42.85
C ALA A 405 -2.86 -6.46 -43.14
N THR A 406 -1.90 -6.12 -44.01
CA THR A 406 -0.76 -6.96 -44.35
C THR A 406 0.36 -6.83 -43.32
N SER A 407 1.33 -7.74 -43.31
CA SER A 407 2.52 -7.64 -42.46
C SER A 407 3.30 -6.34 -42.68
N LEU A 408 3.32 -5.84 -43.93
CA LEU A 408 3.95 -4.58 -44.29
C LEU A 408 3.23 -3.38 -43.64
N ASP A 409 1.91 -3.43 -43.51
CA ASP A 409 1.14 -2.38 -42.84
C ASP A 409 1.47 -2.30 -41.34
N HIS A 410 1.67 -3.45 -40.68
CA HIS A 410 2.07 -3.51 -39.27
C HIS A 410 3.51 -3.01 -39.03
N GLU A 411 4.42 -3.28 -39.98
CA GLU A 411 5.78 -2.76 -39.95
C GLU A 411 5.80 -1.24 -40.12
N LEU A 412 5.03 -0.70 -41.07
CA LEU A 412 4.90 0.74 -41.27
C LEU A 412 4.27 1.43 -40.05
N ALA A 413 3.27 0.82 -39.41
CA ALA A 413 2.69 1.33 -38.16
C ALA A 413 3.74 1.38 -37.03
N THR A 414 4.52 0.32 -36.89
CA THR A 414 5.59 0.26 -35.88
C THR A 414 6.68 1.29 -36.13
N ASP A 415 7.08 1.47 -37.39
CA ASP A 415 8.06 2.48 -37.76
C ASP A 415 7.55 3.90 -37.49
N SER A 416 6.26 4.14 -37.69
CA SER A 416 5.61 5.41 -37.36
C SER A 416 5.60 5.71 -35.85
N HIS A 417 5.53 4.69 -34.99
CA HIS A 417 5.64 4.89 -33.54
C HIS A 417 7.03 5.35 -33.13
N TYR A 418 8.07 4.78 -33.75
CA TYR A 418 9.45 5.19 -33.51
C TYR A 418 9.72 6.61 -33.99
N GLU A 419 9.18 7.00 -35.15
CA GLU A 419 9.27 8.39 -35.62
C GLU A 419 8.55 9.34 -34.67
N LEU A 420 7.36 8.97 -34.20
CA LEU A 420 6.55 9.82 -33.34
C LEU A 420 7.22 10.04 -31.98
N LEU A 421 7.62 8.98 -31.28
CA LEU A 421 8.34 9.15 -30.02
C LEU A 421 9.73 9.78 -30.26
N GLY A 422 10.34 9.53 -31.41
CA GLY A 422 11.63 10.11 -31.79
C GLY A 422 11.57 11.62 -31.92
N SER A 423 10.41 12.16 -32.29
CA SER A 423 10.17 13.61 -32.32
C SER A 423 10.20 14.28 -30.93
N VAL A 424 9.91 13.52 -29.86
CA VAL A 424 9.97 14.00 -28.47
C VAL A 424 11.33 13.72 -27.83
N LEU A 425 11.89 12.52 -28.04
CA LEU A 425 13.18 12.11 -27.46
C LEU A 425 14.39 12.65 -28.24
N GLY A 426 14.16 13.28 -29.39
CA GLY A 426 15.16 13.88 -30.27
C GLY A 426 15.92 12.87 -31.16
N SER A 427 15.52 11.60 -31.18
CA SER A 427 16.07 10.58 -32.08
C SER A 427 15.15 9.37 -32.20
N LYS A 428 15.01 8.84 -33.43
CA LYS A 428 14.29 7.59 -33.69
C LYS A 428 14.95 6.39 -33.00
N ASP A 429 16.27 6.41 -32.84
CA ASP A 429 16.99 5.33 -32.16
C ASP A 429 16.66 5.31 -30.68
N LYS A 430 16.62 6.49 -30.02
CA LYS A 430 16.14 6.61 -28.63
C LYS A 430 14.68 6.18 -28.47
N ALA A 431 13.85 6.42 -29.48
CA ALA A 431 12.46 6.00 -29.46
C ALA A 431 12.28 4.49 -29.63
N LYS A 432 13.11 3.86 -30.48
CA LYS A 432 13.20 2.40 -30.57
C LYS A 432 13.63 1.80 -29.24
N ASP A 433 14.56 2.45 -28.56
CA ASP A 433 15.06 2.02 -27.26
C ASP A 433 14.03 2.22 -26.13
N ALA A 434 13.22 3.28 -26.21
CA ALA A 434 12.22 3.60 -25.20
C ALA A 434 10.89 2.83 -25.39
N ILE A 435 10.52 2.44 -26.62
CA ILE A 435 9.26 1.73 -26.90
C ILE A 435 9.40 0.24 -26.54
N ILE A 436 8.67 -0.18 -25.51
CA ILE A 436 8.58 -1.56 -25.04
C ILE A 436 7.73 -2.40 -26.01
N TYR A 437 6.59 -1.86 -26.43
CA TYR A 437 5.64 -2.58 -27.28
C TYR A 437 4.91 -1.65 -28.22
N SER A 438 4.89 -2.02 -29.49
CA SER A 438 4.14 -1.33 -30.54
C SER A 438 2.81 -2.03 -30.75
N TYR A 439 1.71 -1.40 -30.32
CA TYR A 439 0.35 -1.85 -30.64
C TYR A 439 0.08 -1.50 -32.11
N ASN A 440 0.33 -2.46 -33.01
CA ASN A 440 0.28 -2.27 -34.46
C ASN A 440 -0.85 -3.03 -35.17
N LYS A 441 -1.67 -3.79 -34.42
CA LYS A 441 -2.75 -4.63 -34.99
C LYS A 441 -4.15 -4.01 -34.89
N PHE A 442 -4.74 -3.97 -33.70
CA PHE A 442 -6.14 -3.57 -33.51
C PHE A 442 -6.32 -2.16 -32.91
N ILE A 443 -5.29 -1.70 -32.22
CA ILE A 443 -5.20 -0.42 -31.51
C ILE A 443 -3.91 0.20 -32.02
N ASN A 444 -3.90 1.50 -32.26
CA ASN A 444 -2.72 2.27 -32.65
C ASN A 444 -2.11 2.92 -31.41
N GLY A 445 -0.82 2.68 -31.16
CA GLY A 445 -0.13 3.18 -29.98
C GLY A 445 1.06 2.32 -29.58
N PHE A 446 1.73 2.69 -28.49
CA PHE A 446 2.88 1.97 -27.98
C PHE A 446 3.01 2.11 -26.47
N SER A 447 3.55 1.11 -25.77
CA SER A 447 4.09 1.30 -24.41
C SER A 447 5.54 1.74 -24.50
N ALA A 448 5.93 2.70 -23.67
CA ALA A 448 7.27 3.27 -23.67
C ALA A 448 7.70 3.67 -22.25
N VAL A 449 8.99 3.56 -21.99
CA VAL A 449 9.63 4.16 -20.81
C VAL A 449 9.71 5.66 -21.05
N LEU A 450 8.98 6.45 -20.25
CA LEU A 450 8.93 7.90 -20.38
C LEU A 450 9.11 8.55 -19.01
N GLU A 451 9.92 9.60 -18.95
CA GLU A 451 9.88 10.55 -17.85
C GLU A 451 8.58 11.37 -17.90
N GLU A 452 8.17 11.96 -16.78
CA GLU A 452 6.88 12.68 -16.68
C GLU A 452 6.79 13.85 -17.68
N GLU A 453 7.90 14.55 -17.91
CA GLU A 453 8.00 15.64 -18.88
C GLU A 453 7.86 15.15 -20.33
N GLU A 454 8.41 13.97 -20.63
CA GLU A 454 8.33 13.34 -21.96
C GLU A 454 6.92 12.79 -22.21
N ALA A 455 6.28 12.23 -21.18
CA ALA A 455 4.90 11.79 -21.23
C ALA A 455 3.93 12.97 -21.46
N ASN A 456 4.19 14.13 -20.85
CA ASN A 456 3.42 15.35 -21.06
C ASN A 456 3.64 15.92 -22.47
N ALA A 457 4.88 15.98 -22.96
CA ALA A 457 5.18 16.40 -24.33
C ALA A 457 4.53 15.49 -25.38
N MET A 458 4.48 14.19 -25.11
CA MET A 458 3.74 13.23 -25.93
C MET A 458 2.23 13.49 -25.88
N ALA A 459 1.66 13.88 -24.73
CA ALA A 459 0.23 14.18 -24.59
C ALA A 459 -0.20 15.47 -25.31
N GLU A 460 0.71 16.43 -25.49
CA GLU A 460 0.46 17.69 -26.23
C GLU A 460 0.56 17.54 -27.76
N ASN A 461 1.07 16.41 -28.25
CA ASN A 461 1.24 16.18 -29.67
C ASN A 461 -0.14 15.98 -30.36
N PRO A 462 -0.46 16.74 -31.43
CA PRO A 462 -1.79 16.71 -32.06
C PRO A 462 -2.15 15.36 -32.72
N ASN A 463 -1.17 14.48 -32.91
CA ASN A 463 -1.37 13.12 -33.43
C ASN A 463 -1.52 12.06 -32.33
N VAL A 464 -1.41 12.44 -31.06
CA VAL A 464 -1.56 11.56 -29.90
C VAL A 464 -2.94 11.78 -29.27
N VAL A 465 -3.68 10.69 -29.08
CA VAL A 465 -5.04 10.75 -28.53
C VAL A 465 -5.02 10.83 -27.01
N SER A 466 -4.14 10.05 -26.37
CA SER A 466 -3.94 10.08 -24.91
C SER A 466 -2.63 9.40 -24.51
N VAL A 467 -1.93 9.95 -23.53
CA VAL A 467 -0.83 9.29 -22.82
C VAL A 467 -1.30 8.96 -21.42
N PHE A 468 -1.06 7.72 -20.97
CA PHE A 468 -1.41 7.30 -19.62
C PHE A 468 -0.43 6.21 -19.16
N PRO A 469 -0.07 6.17 -17.88
CA PRO A 469 0.72 5.08 -17.35
C PRO A 469 0.12 3.71 -17.69
N ASP A 470 0.97 2.71 -17.92
CA ASP A 470 0.50 1.35 -18.23
C ASP A 470 -0.36 0.86 -17.05
N GLY A 471 -1.66 0.75 -17.34
CA GLY A 471 -2.68 0.97 -16.34
C GLY A 471 -4.00 1.40 -16.99
N LYS A 472 -4.49 0.62 -17.94
CA LYS A 472 -5.88 0.77 -18.39
C LYS A 472 -6.78 -0.27 -17.71
N ALA A 473 -7.43 0.14 -16.62
CA ALA A 473 -8.89 0.24 -16.57
C ALA A 473 -9.45 0.71 -15.21
N ARG A 474 -10.21 1.82 -15.31
CA ARG A 474 -11.39 2.25 -14.53
C ARG A 474 -11.19 2.78 -13.10
N LEU A 475 -11.25 4.11 -13.05
CA LEU A 475 -11.75 4.98 -11.98
C LEU A 475 -12.98 4.39 -11.25
N LEU A 476 -12.82 4.07 -9.95
CA LEU A 476 -13.80 4.17 -8.84
C LEU A 476 -12.93 4.14 -7.54
N LEU A 477 -12.59 5.27 -6.89
CA LEU A 477 -13.36 5.97 -5.85
C LEU A 477 -13.65 5.06 -4.60
N MET A 478 -13.25 5.41 -3.35
CA MET A 478 -13.46 4.62 -2.09
C MET A 478 -14.75 3.77 -2.01
N THR A 479 -14.58 2.61 -1.40
CA THR A 479 -15.24 1.41 -1.87
C THR A 479 -15.43 0.50 -0.67
N HIS A 480 -16.52 -0.27 -0.67
CA HIS A 480 -16.54 -1.53 0.08
C HIS A 480 -15.21 -2.25 -0.16
N SER A 481 -14.57 -2.82 0.87
CA SER A 481 -13.22 -3.39 0.74
C SER A 481 -13.07 -4.30 -0.49
N TRP A 482 -14.13 -5.03 -0.82
CA TRP A 482 -14.25 -5.89 -2.00
C TRP A 482 -14.23 -5.15 -3.33
N ASP A 483 -14.97 -4.06 -3.45
CA ASP A 483 -14.94 -3.17 -4.61
C ASP A 483 -13.56 -2.49 -4.71
N PHE A 484 -12.94 -2.16 -3.57
CA PHE A 484 -11.63 -1.50 -3.53
C PHE A 484 -10.53 -2.36 -4.13
N VAL A 485 -10.54 -3.65 -3.78
CA VAL A 485 -9.61 -4.64 -4.33
C VAL A 485 -10.11 -5.26 -5.64
N GLY A 486 -11.21 -4.76 -6.20
CA GLY A 486 -11.77 -5.14 -7.50
C GLY A 486 -12.43 -6.52 -7.56
N LEU A 487 -12.72 -7.15 -6.41
CA LEU A 487 -13.45 -8.42 -6.35
C LEU A 487 -14.96 -8.25 -6.65
N GLU A 488 -15.46 -7.04 -6.43
CA GLU A 488 -16.84 -6.59 -6.69
C GLU A 488 -16.80 -5.28 -7.50
N ARG A 489 -17.90 -4.91 -8.15
CA ARG A 489 -18.13 -3.56 -8.70
C ARG A 489 -19.58 -3.16 -8.50
N GLY A 490 -19.83 -2.19 -7.62
CA GLY A 490 -21.16 -1.63 -7.39
C GLY A 490 -22.25 -2.66 -7.06
N GLY A 491 -21.99 -3.58 -6.12
CA GLY A 491 -22.95 -4.60 -5.71
C GLY A 491 -22.89 -5.91 -6.48
N GLN A 492 -22.10 -5.99 -7.56
CA GLN A 492 -22.07 -7.13 -8.47
C GLN A 492 -20.67 -7.74 -8.57
N VAL A 493 -20.59 -9.06 -8.62
CA VAL A 493 -19.33 -9.79 -8.78
C VAL A 493 -19.04 -10.00 -10.28
N PRO A 494 -17.98 -9.39 -10.84
CA PRO A 494 -17.63 -9.57 -12.26
C PRO A 494 -17.26 -11.02 -12.60
N GLU A 495 -17.56 -11.50 -13.82
CA GLU A 495 -17.24 -12.87 -14.25
C GLU A 495 -15.74 -13.22 -14.22
N ASP A 496 -14.88 -12.22 -14.34
CA ASP A 496 -13.42 -12.31 -14.27
C ASP A 496 -12.87 -12.17 -12.83
N SER A 497 -13.74 -11.93 -11.84
CA SER A 497 -13.38 -11.83 -10.43
C SER A 497 -12.80 -13.14 -9.88
N LEU A 498 -11.74 -13.02 -9.08
CA LEU A 498 -11.13 -14.14 -8.39
C LEU A 498 -12.13 -14.88 -7.50
N TRP A 499 -13.15 -14.20 -6.94
CA TRP A 499 -14.22 -14.86 -6.20
C TRP A 499 -14.97 -15.91 -7.04
N LEU A 500 -15.46 -15.54 -8.22
CA LEU A 500 -16.18 -16.50 -9.08
C LEU A 500 -15.24 -17.57 -9.62
N LYS A 501 -14.03 -17.19 -10.04
CA LYS A 501 -13.04 -18.15 -10.57
C LYS A 501 -12.60 -19.21 -9.56
N SER A 502 -12.56 -18.84 -8.27
CA SER A 502 -12.21 -19.74 -7.17
C SER A 502 -13.43 -20.36 -6.46
N ARG A 503 -14.65 -20.21 -7.00
CA ARG A 503 -15.89 -20.66 -6.33
C ARG A 503 -16.00 -20.17 -4.88
N PHE A 504 -15.65 -18.90 -4.65
CA PHE A 504 -15.64 -18.24 -3.34
C PHE A 504 -14.74 -18.94 -2.30
N GLY A 505 -13.73 -19.70 -2.73
CA GLY A 505 -12.83 -20.42 -1.84
C GLY A 505 -13.39 -21.76 -1.33
N GLU A 506 -14.37 -22.33 -2.02
CA GLU A 506 -14.98 -23.61 -1.66
C GLU A 506 -13.91 -24.69 -1.37
N ASN A 507 -14.07 -25.39 -0.24
CA ASN A 507 -13.16 -26.43 0.27
C ASN A 507 -11.76 -25.95 0.69
N THR A 508 -11.55 -24.64 0.86
CA THR A 508 -10.33 -24.10 1.48
C THR A 508 -10.63 -23.55 2.88
N ILE A 509 -9.87 -24.02 3.86
CA ILE A 509 -9.91 -23.49 5.23
C ILE A 509 -8.76 -22.51 5.39
N ILE A 510 -9.08 -21.26 5.72
CA ILE A 510 -8.12 -20.22 6.06
C ILE A 510 -8.16 -20.07 7.57
N ALA A 511 -7.02 -20.27 8.23
CA ALA A 511 -6.85 -19.91 9.62
C ALA A 511 -5.84 -18.76 9.70
N THR A 512 -6.23 -17.65 10.30
CA THR A 512 -5.32 -16.56 10.64
C THR A 512 -4.93 -16.74 12.09
N LEU A 513 -3.65 -17.07 12.33
CA LEU A 513 -3.06 -17.10 13.66
C LEU A 513 -2.37 -15.75 13.86
N ASP A 514 -3.08 -14.80 14.45
CA ASP A 514 -2.46 -13.57 14.96
C ASP A 514 -1.83 -13.90 16.32
N THR A 515 -0.50 -14.05 16.34
CA THR A 515 0.20 -14.52 17.55
C THR A 515 0.51 -13.41 18.53
N GLY A 516 0.13 -12.14 18.26
CA GLY A 516 0.22 -11.01 19.20
C GLY A 516 1.32 -11.13 20.25
N SER A 517 2.59 -10.99 19.84
CA SER A 517 3.85 -11.10 20.62
C SER A 517 4.70 -12.35 20.38
N SER A 518 6.00 -12.13 20.26
CA SER A 518 7.08 -13.10 20.02
C SER A 518 7.17 -14.17 21.13
N PHE A 519 7.04 -15.47 20.83
CA PHE A 519 7.68 -16.54 21.61
C PHE A 519 8.01 -17.82 20.83
N PHE A 520 9.15 -18.40 21.22
CA PHE A 520 9.68 -19.69 20.81
C PHE A 520 8.77 -20.84 21.28
N LEU A 521 8.36 -21.72 20.37
CA LEU A 521 7.70 -22.98 20.70
C LEU A 521 8.74 -24.10 20.75
N TYR A 522 8.94 -24.67 21.94
CA TYR A 522 9.44 -26.03 22.08
C TYR A 522 8.23 -26.97 22.04
N CYS A 523 8.25 -27.95 21.14
CA CYS A 523 7.25 -29.02 21.14
C CYS A 523 7.79 -30.21 21.95
N SER A 524 6.94 -30.76 22.82
CA SER A 524 7.14 -32.07 23.47
C SER A 524 6.92 -33.20 22.48
#